data_AF-A0A0B8Q5F8-F1
#
_entry.id   AF-A0A0B8Q5F8-F1
#
_cell.length_a   1.000
_cell.length_b   1.000
_cell.length_c   1.000
_cell.angle_alpha   90.00
_cell.angle_beta   90.00
_cell.angle_gamma   90.00
#
_symmetry.space_group_name_H-M   'P 1'
#
loop_
_entity.id
_entity.type
_entity.pdbx_description
1 polymer ?
#
loop_
_entity_poly.entity_id
_entity_poly.type
_entity_poly.pdbx_seq_one_letter_code
_entity_poly.pdbx_strand_id
1 'polypeptide(L)'
;MREGSLGIRLINSLGQTIYSITFNLTTTPEKTIHIGALKGPSDKVEDRNQVIKTLTRSFHGLRPKALMVELALFFARALGYEKAVGVSNKGHIYQALRYKGSKNKAVTFNYDELWDEYGATVIDKYRFEIPTLPERKDPSTLAKRNKRRLYTKRYAWLDEMEMSLKARLDELKVGTSEF
;
A
#
# COMPACT_ATOMS: atom_id res chain seq x y z
N MET A 1 -7.97 9.84 19.55
CA MET A 1 -8.70 8.55 19.47
C MET A 1 -8.00 7.68 18.42
N ARG A 2 -7.68 6.41 18.71
CA ARG A 2 -7.22 5.46 17.68
C ARG A 2 -8.44 4.72 17.17
N GLU A 3 -8.86 4.99 15.94
CA GLU A 3 -9.89 4.19 15.29
C GLU A 3 -9.32 2.79 15.01
N GLY A 4 -10.17 1.77 15.01
CA GLY A 4 -9.75 0.37 14.84
C GLY A 4 -8.89 0.15 13.59
N SER A 5 -8.16 -0.98 13.55
CA SER A 5 -7.32 -1.29 12.39
C SER A 5 -8.16 -1.50 11.14
N LEU A 6 -7.91 -0.69 10.11
CA LEU A 6 -8.50 -0.82 8.78
C LEU A 6 -7.57 -1.61 7.86
N GLY A 7 -8.11 -2.11 6.73
CA GLY A 7 -7.26 -2.72 5.73
C GLY A 7 -7.90 -2.89 4.37
N ILE A 8 -7.06 -2.92 3.33
CA ILE A 8 -7.44 -3.18 1.95
C ILE A 8 -6.97 -4.58 1.59
N ARG A 9 -7.81 -5.36 0.90
CA ARG A 9 -7.49 -6.72 0.45
C ARG A 9 -7.65 -6.83 -1.05
N LEU A 10 -6.65 -7.38 -1.72
CA LEU A 10 -6.77 -7.90 -3.08
C LEU A 10 -7.19 -9.37 -2.98
N ILE A 11 -8.36 -9.70 -3.51
CA ILE A 11 -8.92 -11.06 -3.50
C ILE A 11 -8.99 -11.65 -4.91
N ASN A 12 -8.94 -12.98 -5.03
CA ASN A 12 -9.25 -13.67 -6.28
C ASN A 12 -10.76 -13.94 -6.42
N SER A 13 -11.14 -14.55 -7.54
CA SER A 13 -12.53 -14.95 -7.83
C SER A 13 -13.11 -15.97 -6.83
N LEU A 14 -12.25 -16.69 -6.10
CA LEU A 14 -12.63 -17.62 -5.05
C LEU A 14 -12.78 -16.93 -3.68
N GLY A 15 -12.66 -15.60 -3.60
CA GLY A 15 -12.70 -14.83 -2.37
C GLY A 15 -11.44 -14.96 -1.49
N GLN A 16 -10.38 -15.61 -1.98
CA GLN A 16 -9.14 -15.79 -1.22
C GLN A 16 -8.30 -14.50 -1.27
N THR A 17 -7.76 -14.11 -0.12
CA THR A 17 -6.87 -12.94 -0.04
C THR A 17 -5.50 -13.26 -0.65
N ILE A 18 -5.14 -12.51 -1.69
CA ILE A 18 -3.84 -12.57 -2.35
C ILE A 18 -2.88 -11.55 -1.75
N TYR A 19 -3.34 -10.33 -1.49
CA TYR A 19 -2.55 -9.31 -0.79
C TYR A 19 -3.41 -8.58 0.22
N SER A 20 -2.80 -8.10 1.30
CA SER A 20 -3.46 -7.18 2.21
C SER A 20 -2.52 -6.14 2.76
N ILE A 21 -3.04 -4.94 2.98
CA ILE A 21 -2.38 -3.87 3.70
C ILE A 21 -3.27 -3.45 4.86
N THR A 22 -2.69 -3.26 6.03
CA THR A 22 -3.39 -2.88 7.26
C THR A 22 -2.83 -1.59 7.79
N PHE A 23 -3.70 -0.67 8.16
CA PHE A 23 -3.34 0.65 8.64
C PHE A 23 -4.30 1.14 9.73
N ASN A 24 -3.86 2.13 10.50
CA ASN A 24 -4.70 2.85 11.45
C ASN A 24 -4.78 4.32 11.04
N LEU A 25 -5.89 4.96 11.38
CA LEU A 25 -6.08 6.39 11.17
C LEU A 25 -6.04 7.11 12.51
N THR A 26 -5.31 8.22 12.57
CA THR A 26 -5.29 9.13 13.71
C THR A 26 -5.61 10.53 13.24
N THR A 27 -6.39 11.30 14.00
CA THR A 27 -6.72 12.70 13.69
C THR A 27 -5.97 13.70 14.56
N THR A 28 -5.30 13.22 15.61
CA THR A 28 -4.56 14.03 16.59
C THR A 28 -3.12 13.53 16.72
N PRO A 29 -2.10 14.41 16.68
CA PRO A 29 -2.19 15.87 16.53
C PRO A 29 -2.66 16.32 15.13
N GLU A 30 -2.61 15.44 14.15
CA GLU A 30 -3.04 15.68 12.77
C GLU A 30 -3.54 14.39 12.11
N LYS A 31 -4.14 14.52 10.92
CA LYS A 31 -4.65 13.39 10.14
C LYS A 31 -3.52 12.57 9.53
N THR A 32 -3.22 11.43 10.15
CA THR A 32 -2.13 10.52 9.74
C THR A 32 -2.64 9.09 9.51
N ILE A 33 -2.28 8.52 8.36
CA ILE A 33 -2.42 7.08 8.11
C ILE A 33 -1.14 6.35 8.56
N HIS A 34 -1.29 5.31 9.38
CA HIS A 34 -0.18 4.51 9.91
C HIS A 34 -0.21 3.11 9.31
N ILE A 35 0.64 2.84 8.33
CA ILE A 35 0.76 1.55 7.64
C ILE A 35 1.57 0.58 8.51
N GLY A 36 0.89 -0.42 9.06
CA GLY A 36 1.46 -1.35 10.05
C GLY A 36 1.82 -2.74 9.51
N ALA A 37 1.18 -3.18 8.43
CA ALA A 37 1.45 -4.49 7.84
C ALA A 37 1.13 -4.53 6.35
N LEU A 38 1.99 -5.21 5.58
CA LEU A 38 1.78 -5.56 4.18
C LEU A 38 2.07 -7.05 3.97
N LYS A 39 1.04 -7.80 3.61
CA LYS A 39 1.11 -9.26 3.46
C LYS A 39 0.92 -9.67 2.01
N GLY A 40 1.76 -10.61 1.57
CA GLY A 40 1.67 -11.23 0.25
C GLY A 40 0.74 -12.45 0.23
N PRO A 41 0.74 -13.21 -0.89
CA PRO A 41 -0.13 -14.37 -1.05
C PRO A 41 0.16 -15.38 0.06
N SER A 42 -0.90 -15.83 0.73
CA SER A 42 -0.77 -16.90 1.73
C SER A 42 -0.33 -18.21 1.07
N ASP A 43 0.14 -19.16 1.87
CA ASP A 43 0.54 -20.49 1.39
C ASP A 43 -0.65 -21.31 0.85
N LYS A 44 -1.90 -20.86 1.08
CA LYS A 44 -3.12 -21.45 0.51
C LYS A 44 -3.38 -21.05 -0.95
N VAL A 45 -2.66 -20.05 -1.46
CA VAL A 45 -2.75 -19.65 -2.87
C VAL A 45 -1.83 -20.57 -3.67
N GLU A 46 -2.41 -21.35 -4.56
CA GLU A 46 -1.63 -22.20 -5.47
C GLU A 46 -0.83 -21.33 -6.48
N ASP A 47 0.33 -21.84 -6.89
CA ASP A 47 1.23 -21.20 -7.86
C ASP A 47 1.48 -19.68 -7.61
N ARG A 48 1.83 -19.35 -6.36
CA ARG A 48 2.08 -17.96 -5.90
C ARG A 48 2.99 -17.19 -6.84
N ASN A 49 4.04 -17.82 -7.36
CA ASN A 49 4.99 -17.17 -8.26
C ASN A 49 4.34 -16.76 -9.58
N GLN A 50 3.51 -17.62 -10.17
CA GLN A 50 2.78 -17.28 -11.39
C GLN A 50 1.71 -16.23 -11.13
N VAL A 51 1.03 -16.27 -9.99
CA VAL A 51 0.09 -15.22 -9.56
C VAL A 51 0.80 -13.87 -9.48
N ILE A 52 1.96 -13.81 -8.82
CA ILE A 52 2.76 -12.58 -8.68
C ILE A 52 3.17 -12.04 -10.06
N LYS A 53 3.68 -12.91 -10.95
CA LYS A 53 4.08 -12.52 -12.32
C LYS A 53 2.90 -11.99 -13.12
N THR A 54 1.75 -12.67 -13.04
CA THR A 54 0.52 -12.30 -13.75
C THR A 54 0.02 -10.94 -13.27
N LEU A 55 -0.12 -10.75 -11.96
CA LEU A 55 -0.53 -9.47 -11.38
C LEU A 55 0.45 -8.35 -11.73
N THR A 56 1.75 -8.59 -11.62
CA THR A 56 2.77 -7.58 -11.98
C THR A 56 2.65 -7.16 -13.44
N ARG A 57 2.38 -8.11 -14.36
CA ARG A 57 2.16 -7.81 -15.78
C ARG A 57 0.88 -7.01 -15.99
N SER A 58 -0.21 -7.39 -15.32
CA SER A 58 -1.50 -6.70 -15.39
C SER A 58 -1.42 -5.27 -14.84
N PHE A 59 -0.59 -5.03 -13.82
CA PHE A 59 -0.36 -3.70 -13.23
C PHE A 59 0.74 -2.90 -13.94
N HIS A 60 0.95 -3.15 -15.24
CA HIS A 60 1.95 -2.45 -16.05
C HIS A 60 3.35 -2.46 -15.40
N GLY A 61 3.75 -3.63 -14.88
CA GLY A 61 5.04 -3.87 -14.24
C GLY A 61 5.16 -3.31 -12.82
N LEU A 62 4.09 -2.80 -12.21
CA LEU A 62 4.08 -2.41 -10.81
C LEU A 62 3.97 -3.68 -9.94
N ARG A 63 4.84 -3.80 -8.94
CA ARG A 63 4.77 -4.94 -8.01
C ARG A 63 3.46 -4.88 -7.21
N PRO A 64 2.75 -6.00 -6.99
CA PRO A 64 1.48 -5.99 -6.26
C PRO A 64 1.58 -5.36 -4.86
N LYS A 65 2.71 -5.53 -4.16
CA LYS A 65 2.95 -4.88 -2.86
C LYS A 65 2.98 -3.36 -2.97
N ALA A 66 3.61 -2.82 -4.02
CA ALA A 66 3.61 -1.39 -4.27
C ALA A 66 2.19 -0.92 -4.61
N LEU A 67 1.41 -1.68 -5.39
CA LEU A 67 0.00 -1.34 -5.63
C LEU A 67 -0.81 -1.21 -4.32
N MET A 68 -0.60 -2.12 -3.35
CA MET A 68 -1.30 -2.00 -2.07
C MET A 68 -0.96 -0.71 -1.32
N VAL A 69 0.26 -0.21 -1.43
CA VAL A 69 0.68 1.07 -0.84
C VAL A 69 0.01 2.23 -1.57
N GLU A 70 0.05 2.26 -2.91
CA GLU A 70 -0.68 3.25 -3.72
C GLU A 70 -2.15 3.33 -3.30
N LEU A 71 -2.83 2.19 -3.19
CA LEU A 71 -4.24 2.13 -2.76
C LEU A 71 -4.46 2.71 -1.35
N ALA A 72 -3.56 2.45 -0.41
CA ALA A 72 -3.64 3.03 0.93
C ALA A 72 -3.42 4.55 0.93
N LEU A 73 -2.50 5.05 0.10
CA LEU A 73 -2.27 6.49 -0.07
C LEU A 73 -3.45 7.16 -0.79
N PHE A 74 -4.04 6.51 -1.79
CA PHE A 74 -5.24 7.02 -2.50
C PHE A 74 -6.41 7.15 -1.52
N PHE A 75 -6.60 6.11 -0.71
CA PHE A 75 -7.60 6.10 0.36
C PHE A 75 -7.35 7.22 1.38
N ALA A 76 -6.10 7.41 1.81
CA ALA A 76 -5.73 8.48 2.72
C ALA A 76 -6.07 9.87 2.14
N ARG A 77 -5.62 10.15 0.91
CA ARG A 77 -5.88 11.43 0.23
C ARG A 77 -7.37 11.68 0.01
N ALA A 78 -8.14 10.66 -0.39
CA ALA A 78 -9.59 10.78 -0.56
C ALA A 78 -10.35 11.10 0.75
N LEU A 79 -9.74 10.86 1.90
CA LEU A 79 -10.25 11.20 3.23
C LEU A 79 -9.59 12.47 3.83
N GLY A 80 -8.71 13.13 3.10
CA GLY A 80 -7.98 14.32 3.55
C GLY A 80 -6.90 14.02 4.59
N TYR A 81 -6.28 12.84 4.54
CA TYR A 81 -5.11 12.49 5.35
C TYR A 81 -3.85 12.87 4.57
N GLU A 82 -3.15 13.88 5.06
CA GLU A 82 -1.99 14.49 4.39
C GLU A 82 -0.66 13.88 4.83
N LYS A 83 -0.67 13.09 5.92
CA LYS A 83 0.51 12.38 6.41
C LYS A 83 0.36 10.88 6.36
N ALA A 84 1.44 10.20 5.96
CA ALA A 84 1.54 8.75 5.98
C ALA A 84 2.81 8.31 6.70
N VAL A 85 2.67 7.31 7.57
CA VAL A 85 3.78 6.73 8.33
C VAL A 85 3.79 5.23 8.11
N GLY A 86 4.94 4.69 7.69
CA GLY A 86 5.18 3.25 7.54
C GLY A 86 6.00 2.68 8.69
N VAL A 87 5.73 1.44 9.08
CA VAL A 87 6.62 0.71 10.00
C VAL A 87 7.90 0.29 9.29
N SER A 88 9.04 0.40 9.96
CA SER A 88 10.30 -0.19 9.50
C SER A 88 10.31 -1.69 9.72
N ASN A 89 11.31 -2.38 9.16
CA ASN A 89 11.58 -3.79 9.46
C ASN A 89 11.69 -4.06 10.97
N LYS A 90 12.41 -3.17 11.69
CA LYS A 90 12.59 -3.27 13.14
C LYS A 90 11.29 -2.97 13.88
N GLY A 91 10.48 -2.03 13.39
CA GLY A 91 9.16 -1.71 13.93
C GLY A 91 8.19 -2.89 13.83
N HIS A 92 8.16 -3.53 12.67
CA HIS A 92 7.35 -4.72 12.42
C HIS A 92 7.76 -5.89 13.33
N ILE A 93 9.06 -6.18 13.44
CA ILE A 93 9.57 -7.23 14.35
C ILE A 93 9.26 -6.89 15.81
N TYR A 94 9.50 -5.66 16.26
CA TYR A 94 9.26 -5.25 17.63
C TYR A 94 7.77 -5.37 18.01
N GLN A 95 6.86 -4.93 17.13
CA GLN A 95 5.43 -5.15 17.33
C GLN A 95 5.09 -6.64 17.38
N ALA A 96 5.59 -7.46 16.43
CA ALA A 96 5.35 -8.91 16.44
C ALA A 96 5.84 -9.58 17.74
N LEU A 97 6.98 -9.16 18.29
CA LEU A 97 7.51 -9.66 19.56
C LEU A 97 6.71 -9.20 20.78
N ARG A 98 6.12 -8.00 20.74
CA ARG A 98 5.22 -7.50 21.79
C ARG A 98 3.93 -8.32 21.86
N TYR A 99 3.47 -8.87 20.74
CA TYR A 99 2.31 -9.76 20.63
C TYR A 99 2.71 -11.26 20.67
N LYS A 100 3.55 -11.66 21.65
CA LYS A 100 4.21 -12.98 21.77
C LYS A 100 3.34 -14.18 21.35
N GLY A 101 3.90 -15.03 20.47
CA GLY A 101 3.40 -16.40 20.26
C GLY A 101 4.08 -17.20 19.14
N SER A 102 4.50 -16.58 18.02
CA SER A 102 5.03 -17.35 16.88
C SER A 102 6.41 -16.87 16.46
N LYS A 103 7.44 -17.65 16.85
CA LYS A 103 8.73 -17.65 16.17
C LYS A 103 8.53 -18.31 14.82
N ASN A 104 8.23 -17.55 13.78
CA ASN A 104 8.47 -18.03 12.42
C ASN A 104 9.41 -17.07 11.71
N LYS A 105 10.64 -17.57 11.53
CA LYS A 105 11.58 -17.17 10.48
C LYS A 105 10.86 -17.32 9.13
N ALA A 106 10.05 -16.35 8.75
CA ALA A 106 9.61 -16.18 7.39
C ALA A 106 10.36 -14.97 6.85
N VAL A 107 10.98 -15.14 5.67
CA VAL A 107 11.59 -14.06 4.91
C VAL A 107 10.60 -12.89 4.87
N THR A 108 10.92 -11.88 5.67
CA THR A 108 9.97 -10.86 6.10
C THR A 108 10.24 -9.69 5.19
N PHE A 109 9.33 -9.51 4.24
CA PHE A 109 9.27 -8.37 3.33
C PHE A 109 10.07 -7.14 3.82
N ASN A 110 11.02 -6.68 3.00
CA ASN A 110 11.87 -5.55 3.33
C ASN A 110 11.04 -4.25 3.24
N TYR A 111 10.55 -3.78 4.38
CA TYR A 111 9.79 -2.53 4.47
C TYR A 111 10.66 -1.32 4.18
N ASP A 112 11.89 -1.30 4.69
CA ASP A 112 12.79 -0.16 4.54
C ASP A 112 13.09 0.08 3.05
N GLU A 113 13.42 -0.97 2.28
CA GLU A 113 13.62 -0.86 0.82
C GLU A 113 12.35 -0.42 0.08
N LEU A 114 11.17 -0.86 0.50
CA LEU A 114 9.92 -0.36 -0.08
C LEU A 114 9.74 1.14 0.19
N TRP A 115 10.05 1.60 1.40
CA TRP A 115 9.89 3.01 1.76
C TRP A 115 10.92 3.89 1.03
N ASP A 116 12.14 3.41 0.85
CA ASP A 116 13.15 4.08 0.03
C ASP A 116 12.67 4.27 -1.42
N GLU A 117 11.99 3.28 -2.01
CA GLU A 117 11.38 3.40 -3.35
C GLU A 117 10.30 4.47 -3.45
N TYR A 118 9.68 4.82 -2.32
CA TYR A 118 8.64 5.85 -2.21
C TYR A 118 9.20 7.23 -1.83
N GLY A 119 10.53 7.37 -1.70
CA GLY A 119 11.16 8.61 -1.26
C GLY A 119 10.85 8.94 0.19
N ALA A 120 10.62 7.93 1.02
CA ALA A 120 10.33 8.10 2.43
C ALA A 120 11.56 8.60 3.21
N THR A 121 11.31 9.33 4.30
CA THR A 121 12.35 9.78 5.23
C THR A 121 12.27 8.98 6.52
N VAL A 122 13.42 8.70 7.13
CA VAL A 122 13.47 7.99 8.42
C VAL A 122 12.99 8.95 9.51
N ILE A 123 11.95 8.57 10.25
CA ILE A 123 11.53 9.28 11.47
C ILE A 123 12.35 8.78 12.66
N ASP A 124 12.39 7.46 12.83
CA ASP A 124 13.14 6.79 13.89
C ASP A 124 13.44 5.33 13.51
N LYS A 125 14.06 4.58 14.43
CA LYS A 125 14.42 3.17 14.25
C LYS A 125 13.26 2.27 13.80
N TYR A 126 12.02 2.65 14.09
CA TYR A 126 10.81 1.86 13.92
C TYR A 126 9.88 2.40 12.83
N ARG A 127 10.11 3.61 12.28
CA ARG A 127 9.14 4.33 11.45
C ARG A 127 9.77 5.19 10.35
N PHE A 128 9.06 5.28 9.24
CA PHE A 128 9.34 6.13 8.10
C PHE A 128 8.16 7.07 7.83
N GLU A 129 8.44 8.32 7.45
CA GLU A 129 7.45 9.23 6.87
C GLU A 129 7.41 9.01 5.36
N ILE A 130 6.22 8.69 4.84
CA ILE A 130 5.99 8.38 3.43
C ILE A 130 5.30 9.60 2.82
N PRO A 131 5.79 10.13 1.67
CA PRO A 131 5.06 11.15 0.94
C PRO A 131 3.67 10.64 0.56
N THR A 132 2.63 11.39 0.90
CA THR A 132 1.26 11.03 0.50
C THR A 132 1.05 11.12 -1.00
N LEU A 133 1.90 11.87 -1.71
CA LEU A 133 2.01 11.89 -3.16
C LEU A 133 3.46 11.56 -3.57
N PRO A 134 3.82 10.27 -3.70
CA PRO A 134 5.17 9.85 -4.06
C PRO A 134 5.59 10.37 -5.44
N GLU A 135 6.87 10.72 -5.59
CA GLU A 135 7.39 11.20 -6.87
C GLU A 135 7.36 10.09 -7.93
N ARG A 136 6.82 10.44 -9.10
CA ARG A 136 6.78 9.54 -10.26
C ARG A 136 7.95 9.83 -11.17
N LYS A 137 8.61 8.78 -11.66
CA LYS A 137 9.67 8.90 -12.67
C LYS A 137 9.08 9.47 -13.95
N ASP A 138 9.62 10.58 -14.46
CA ASP A 138 9.18 11.10 -15.75
C ASP A 138 9.47 10.08 -16.88
N PRO A 139 8.43 9.52 -17.55
CA PRO A 139 8.63 8.57 -18.63
C PRO A 139 9.45 9.14 -19.80
N SER A 140 9.47 10.46 -20.01
CA SER A 140 10.22 11.10 -21.10
C SER A 140 11.74 10.88 -20.97
N THR A 141 12.22 10.81 -19.73
CA THR A 141 13.64 10.66 -19.37
C THR A 141 14.18 9.23 -19.53
N LEU A 142 13.32 8.23 -19.71
CA LEU A 142 13.75 6.83 -19.77
C LEU A 142 14.30 6.47 -21.15
N ALA A 143 15.56 6.04 -21.21
CA ALA A 143 16.26 5.73 -22.46
C ALA A 143 15.56 4.67 -23.35
N LYS A 144 14.92 3.65 -22.75
CA LYS A 144 14.31 2.53 -23.49
C LYS A 144 12.84 2.82 -23.80
N ARG A 145 12.46 2.86 -25.09
CA ARG A 145 11.05 3.07 -25.56
C ARG A 145 10.04 2.19 -24.85
N ASN A 146 10.35 0.91 -24.65
CA ASN A 146 9.47 -0.03 -23.95
C ASN A 146 9.24 0.35 -22.48
N LYS A 147 10.25 0.92 -21.81
CA LYS A 147 10.11 1.42 -20.43
C LYS A 147 9.28 2.70 -20.39
N ARG A 148 9.46 3.63 -21.34
CA ARG A 148 8.59 4.81 -21.48
C ARG A 148 7.12 4.41 -21.55
N ARG A 149 6.78 3.55 -22.53
CA ARG A 149 5.41 3.06 -22.71
C ARG A 149 4.86 2.35 -21.47
N LEU A 150 5.70 1.57 -20.77
CA LEU A 150 5.30 0.86 -19.55
C LEU A 150 4.92 1.84 -18.44
N TYR A 151 5.77 2.85 -18.18
CA TYR A 151 5.54 3.84 -17.13
C TYR A 151 4.36 4.76 -17.46
N THR A 152 4.23 5.22 -18.72
CA THR A 152 3.06 6.00 -19.16
C THR A 152 1.76 5.25 -18.91
N LYS A 153 1.67 3.97 -19.31
CA LYS A 153 0.47 3.15 -19.07
C LYS A 153 0.21 2.91 -17.58
N ARG A 154 1.28 2.67 -16.81
CA ARG A 154 1.17 2.49 -15.35
C ARG A 154 0.56 3.72 -14.69
N TYR A 155 1.04 4.91 -15.00
CA TYR A 155 0.58 6.13 -14.34
C TYR A 155 -0.83 6.50 -14.76
N ALA A 156 -1.17 6.42 -16.04
CA ALA A 156 -2.56 6.59 -16.48
C ALA A 156 -3.52 5.63 -15.75
N TRP A 157 -3.13 4.36 -15.63
CA TRP A 157 -3.93 3.37 -14.92
C TRP A 157 -4.06 3.65 -13.41
N LEU A 158 -2.98 4.10 -12.76
CA LEU A 158 -3.03 4.50 -11.35
C LEU A 158 -3.94 5.73 -11.13
N ASP A 159 -3.91 6.70 -12.05
CA ASP A 159 -4.76 7.89 -11.99
C ASP A 159 -6.24 7.53 -12.16
N GLU A 160 -6.56 6.65 -13.11
CA GLU A 160 -7.91 6.09 -13.26
C GLU A 160 -8.39 5.36 -12.01
N MET A 161 -7.52 4.56 -11.39
CA MET A 161 -7.84 3.86 -10.14
C MET A 161 -8.08 4.83 -8.98
N GLU A 162 -7.25 5.86 -8.83
CA GLU A 162 -7.42 6.87 -7.79
C GLU A 162 -8.75 7.62 -7.95
N MET A 163 -9.07 8.06 -9.16
CA MET A 163 -10.34 8.74 -9.46
C MET A 163 -11.54 7.84 -9.15
N SER A 164 -11.49 6.58 -9.59
CA SER A 164 -12.55 5.60 -9.34
C SER A 164 -12.73 5.33 -7.84
N LEU A 165 -11.64 5.12 -7.10
CA LEU A 165 -11.67 4.93 -5.66
C LEU A 165 -12.27 6.15 -4.95
N LYS A 166 -11.85 7.36 -5.32
CA LYS A 166 -12.40 8.60 -4.74
C LYS A 166 -13.90 8.73 -5.00
N ALA A 167 -14.35 8.51 -6.24
CA ALA A 167 -15.77 8.58 -6.59
C ALA A 167 -16.61 7.61 -5.76
N ARG A 168 -16.15 6.35 -5.63
CA ARG A 168 -16.82 5.33 -4.79
C ARG A 168 -16.86 5.70 -3.32
N LEU A 169 -15.80 6.30 -2.78
CA LEU A 169 -15.81 6.76 -1.39
C LEU A 169 -16.77 7.94 -1.19
N ASP A 170 -16.86 8.84 -2.16
CA ASP A 170 -17.77 9.99 -2.07
C ASP A 170 -19.25 9.54 -2.14
N GLU A 171 -19.58 8.54 -2.97
CA GLU A 171 -20.91 7.89 -2.98
C GLU A 171 -21.30 7.37 -1.58
N LEU A 172 -20.36 6.74 -0.86
CA LEU A 172 -20.59 6.20 0.47
C LEU A 172 -20.79 7.29 1.54
N LYS A 173 -20.10 8.44 1.42
CA LYS A 173 -20.24 9.57 2.35
C LYS A 173 -21.64 10.19 2.26
N VAL A 174 -22.18 10.32 1.04
CA VAL A 174 -23.51 10.91 0.81
C VAL A 174 -24.60 10.06 1.45
N GLY A 175 -24.51 8.74 1.40
CA GLY A 175 -25.50 7.84 2.01
C GLY A 175 -25.47 7.77 3.55
N THR A 176 -24.48 8.38 4.22
CA THR A 176 -24.37 8.34 5.69
C THR A 176 -24.91 9.62 6.36
N SER A 177 -25.38 10.59 5.59
CA SER A 177 -25.85 11.89 6.10
C SER A 177 -27.38 11.95 6.34
N GLU A 178 -28.10 10.83 6.25
CA GLU A 178 -29.56 10.74 6.47
C GLU A 178 -29.97 10.10 7.82
N PHE A 179 -29.11 10.13 8.86
CA PHE A 179 -29.47 9.66 10.21
C PHE A 179 -29.11 10.66 11.30
#